data_AF-A0A6B3E8M4-F1
#
_entry.id   AF-A0A6B3E8M4-F1
#
_cell.length_a   1.000
_cell.length_b   1.000
_cell.length_c   1.000
_cell.angle_alpha   90.00
_cell.angle_beta   90.00
_cell.angle_gamma   90.00
#
_symmetry.space_group_name_H-M   'P 1'
#
loop_
_entity.id
_entity.type
_entity.pdbx_description
1 polymer ?
#
loop_
_entity_poly.entity_id
_entity_poly.type
_entity_poly.pdbx_seq_one_letter_code
_entity_poly.pdbx_strand_id
1 'polypeptide(L)' 'MLRDGAETAGTITLTREAEDGLWSAEELHEPSLFINKLTVARTHAGQDLGGRLLDWASDRAHRSSLRWLR' A
#
# COMPACT_ATOMS: atom_id res chain seq x y z
N MET A 1 -3.54 -4.71 8.29
CA MET A 1 -3.52 -3.88 9.51
C MET A 1 -2.29 -4.24 10.31
N LEU A 2 -1.53 -3.24 10.77
CA LEU A 2 -0.39 -3.40 11.67
C LEU A 2 -0.85 -3.09 13.10
N ARG A 3 -0.49 -3.94 14.05
CA ARG A 3 -0.84 -3.79 15.46
C ARG A 3 0.40 -3.72 16.34
N ASP A 4 0.30 -2.94 17.40
CA ASP A 4 1.23 -2.92 18.53
C ASP A 4 0.45 -3.34 19.78
N GLY A 5 0.59 -4.60 20.16
CA GLY A 5 -0.28 -5.23 21.15
C GLY A 5 -1.76 -5.15 20.76
N ALA A 6 -2.57 -4.49 21.59
CA ALA A 6 -3.98 -4.30 21.34
C ALA A 6 -4.26 -3.13 20.38
N GLU A 7 -3.33 -2.18 20.22
CA GLU A 7 -3.52 -0.94 19.48
C GLU A 7 -3.28 -1.11 17.98
N THR A 8 -4.04 -0.38 17.17
CA THR A 8 -3.79 -0.30 15.72
C THR A 8 -2.77 0.78 15.45
N ALA A 9 -1.53 0.37 15.18
CA ALA A 9 -0.44 1.28 14.86
C ALA A 9 -0.50 1.79 13.41
N GLY A 10 -1.11 1.03 12.49
CA GLY A 10 -1.28 1.50 11.11
C GLY A 10 -2.14 0.62 10.22
N THR A 11 -2.60 1.20 9.12
CA THR A 11 -3.37 0.52 8.08
C THR A 11 -2.87 0.92 6.70
N ILE A 12 -2.95 -0.02 5.77
CA ILE A 12 -2.77 0.20 4.34
C ILE A 12 -3.91 -0.53 3.62
N THR A 13 -4.50 0.12 2.63
CA THR A 13 -5.59 -0.42 1.80
C THR A 13 -5.06 -0.61 0.38
N LEU A 14 -5.17 -1.83 -0.13
CA LEU A 14 -4.66 -2.23 -1.44
C LEU A 14 -5.81 -2.72 -2.31
N THR A 15 -5.81 -2.34 -3.59
CA THR A 15 -6.79 -2.79 -4.58
C THR A 15 -6.13 -3.10 -5.92
N ARG A 16 -6.78 -3.92 -6.75
CA ARG A 16 -6.38 -4.16 -8.15
C ARG A 16 -7.11 -3.25 -9.14
N GLU A 17 -8.13 -2.54 -8.66
CA GLU A 17 -8.94 -1.64 -9.46
C GLU A 17 -8.37 -0.23 -9.32
N ALA A 18 -7.94 0.35 -10.44
CA ALA A 18 -7.48 1.73 -10.48
C ALA A 18 -8.67 2.68 -10.29
N GLU A 19 -8.43 3.82 -9.65
CA GLU A 19 -9.41 4.90 -9.60
C GLU A 19 -9.49 5.63 -10.95
N ASP A 20 -10.70 5.91 -11.39
CA ASP A 20 -10.97 6.53 -12.68
C ASP A 20 -10.31 7.91 -12.80
N GLY A 21 -9.60 8.12 -13.91
CA GLY A 21 -9.00 9.42 -14.24
C GLY A 21 -7.67 9.73 -13.53
N LEU A 22 -7.16 8.84 -12.67
CA LEU A 22 -5.84 9.05 -12.03
C LEU A 22 -4.66 8.53 -12.85
N TRP A 23 -4.89 7.62 -13.79
CA TRP A 23 -3.85 6.92 -14.54
C TRP A 23 -4.12 6.96 -16.04
N SER A 24 -3.05 7.05 -16.82
CA SER A 24 -3.15 6.91 -18.28
C SER A 24 -3.43 5.47 -18.70
N ALA A 25 -3.95 5.27 -19.91
CA ALA A 25 -4.17 3.94 -20.46
C ALA A 25 -2.87 3.12 -20.57
N GLU A 26 -1.73 3.79 -20.80
CA GLU A 26 -0.41 3.15 -20.86
C GLU A 26 -0.01 2.61 -19.49
N GLU A 27 -0.19 3.38 -18.43
CA GLU A 27 0.11 2.96 -17.06
C GLU A 27 -0.80 1.83 -16.58
N LEU A 28 -2.08 1.84 -16.98
CA LEU A 28 -3.03 0.79 -16.65
C LEU A 28 -2.78 -0.52 -17.41
N HIS A 29 -2.01 -0.47 -18.51
CA HIS A 29 -1.60 -1.69 -19.20
C HIS A 29 -0.55 -2.49 -18.40
N GLU A 30 0.13 -1.85 -17.47
CA GLU A 30 1.12 -2.51 -16.63
C GLU A 30 0.47 -3.17 -15.40
N PRO A 31 0.72 -4.46 -15.13
CA PRO A 31 0.16 -5.15 -13.97
C PRO A 31 0.53 -4.45 -12.66
N SER A 32 -0.46 -3.84 -12.00
CA SER A 32 -0.25 -2.96 -10.86
C SER A 32 -1.15 -3.33 -9.67
N LEU A 33 -0.67 -3.02 -8.47
CA LEU A 33 -1.46 -2.96 -7.24
C LEU A 33 -1.52 -1.51 -6.79
N PHE A 34 -2.70 -1.00 -6.42
CA PHE A 34 -2.90 0.39 -6.05
C PHE A 34 -3.08 0.54 -4.53
N ILE A 35 -2.43 1.55 -3.95
CA ILE A 35 -2.57 1.96 -2.55
C ILE A 35 -3.61 3.08 -2.46
N ASN A 36 -4.79 2.77 -1.94
CA ASN A 36 -5.84 3.79 -1.79
C ASN A 36 -5.67 4.64 -0.53
N LYS A 37 -5.14 4.03 0.53
CA LYS A 37 -4.95 4.71 1.82
C LYS A 37 -3.83 4.07 2.60
N LEU A 38 -2.95 4.90 3.14
CA LEU A 38 -1.97 4.53 4.14
C LEU A 38 -2.12 5.49 5.32
N THR A 39 -2.21 4.97 6.54
CA THR A 39 -2.32 5.79 7.75
C THR A 39 -1.58 5.12 8.88
N VAL A 40 -0.77 5.89 9.60
CA VAL A 40 -0.05 5.47 10.81
C VAL A 40 -0.58 6.29 11.99
N ALA A 41 -0.80 5.64 13.12
CA ALA A 41 -1.21 6.31 14.34
C ALA A 41 -0.15 7.34 14.77
N ARG A 42 -0.58 8.54 15.16
CA ARG A 42 0.35 9.62 15.55
C ARG A 42 1.20 9.25 16.78
N THR A 43 0.67 8.41 17.67
CA THR A 43 1.37 7.81 18.81
C THR A 43 2.57 6.97 18.41
N HIS A 44 2.61 6.50 17.15
CA HIS A 44 3.67 5.66 16.59
C HIS A 44 4.48 6.38 15.50
N ALA A 45 4.39 7.72 15.45
CA ALA A 45 5.17 8.53 14.52
C ALA A 45 6.69 8.42 14.78
N GLY A 46 7.49 8.62 13.73
CA GLY A 46 8.96 8.57 13.81
C GLY A 46 9.58 7.17 13.81
N GLN A 47 8.77 6.11 13.74
CA GLN A 47 9.25 4.71 13.75
C GLN A 47 9.28 4.04 12.35
N ASP A 48 9.12 4.84 11.29
CA ASP A 48 9.08 4.38 9.89
C ASP A 48 8.06 3.24 9.60
N LEU A 49 6.94 3.24 10.33
CA LEU A 49 5.87 2.24 10.09
C LEU A 49 5.24 2.39 8.70
N GLY A 50 5.25 3.61 8.14
CA GLY A 50 4.77 3.87 6.78
C GLY A 50 5.64 3.18 5.73
N GLY A 51 6.97 3.36 5.78
CA GLY A 51 7.91 2.69 4.88
C GLY A 51 7.78 1.17 4.96
N ARG A 52 7.73 0.62 6.18
CA ARG A 52 7.58 -0.83 6.40
C ARG A 52 6.26 -1.39 5.87
N LEU A 53 5.17 -0.61 5.89
CA LEU A 53 3.90 -1.02 5.27
C LEU A 53 3.98 -1.01 3.74
N LEU A 54 4.73 -0.08 3.15
CA LEU A 54 5.00 -0.03 1.70
C LEU A 54 5.90 -1.19 1.25
N ASP A 55 6.92 -1.55 2.03
CA ASP A 55 7.76 -2.72 1.76
C ASP A 55 6.94 -4.01 1.76
N TRP A 56 6.07 -4.17 2.77
CA TRP A 56 5.14 -5.29 2.85
C TRP A 56 4.19 -5.35 1.65
N ALA A 57 3.66 -4.20 1.21
CA ALA A 57 2.79 -4.13 0.04
C ALA A 57 3.53 -4.45 -1.27
N SER A 58 4.79 -4.03 -1.37
CA SER A 58 5.67 -4.33 -2.51
C SER A 58 5.96 -5.82 -2.61
N ASP A 59 6.31 -6.48 -1.50
CA ASP A 59 6.47 -7.94 -1.46
C ASP A 59 5.17 -8.66 -1.87
N ARG A 60 4.02 -8.17 -1.42
CA ARG A 60 2.72 -8.72 -1.82
C ARG A 60 2.43 -8.56 -3.32
N ALA A 61 2.72 -7.40 -3.89
CA ALA A 61 2.57 -7.15 -5.33
C ALA A 61 3.48 -8.08 -6.14
N HIS A 62 4.76 -8.17 -5.74
CA HIS A 62 5.74 -9.04 -6.39
C HIS A 62 5.33 -10.52 -6.38
N ARG A 63 4.91 -11.04 -5.22
CA ARG A 63 4.39 -12.43 -5.08
C ARG A 63 3.13 -12.69 -5.90
N SER A 64 2.40 -11.64 -6.29
CA SER A 64 1.21 -11.73 -7.14
C SER A 64 1.53 -11.48 -8.62
N SER A 65 2.82 -11.47 -9.00
CA SER A 65 3.31 -11.17 -10.35
C SER A 65 2.86 -9.80 -10.87
N LEU A 66 2.60 -8.85 -9.96
CA LEU A 66 2.35 -7.45 -10.29
C LEU A 66 3.69 -6.74 -10.34
N ARG A 67 3.91 -5.96 -11.40
CA ARG A 67 5.16 -5.27 -11.65
C ARG A 67 5.29 -4.00 -10.81
N TRP A 68 4.17 -3.32 -10.56
CA TRP A 68 4.14 -2.04 -9.89
C TRP A 68 3.27 -2.05 -8.65
N LEU A 69 3.73 -1.31 -7.64
CA LEU A 69 2.92 -0.80 -6.54
C LEU A 69 2.76 0.70 -6.80
N ARG A 70 1.52 1.16 -6.90
CA ARG A 70 1.14 2.51 -7.32
C ARG A 70 0.32 3.21 -6.25
#